data_AF-A0A940P340-F1
#
_entry.id   AF-A0A940P340-F1
#
_cell.length_a   1.000
_cell.length_b   1.000
_cell.length_c   1.000
_cell.angle_alpha   90.00
_cell.angle_beta   90.00
_cell.angle_gamma   90.00
#
_symmetry.space_group_name_H-M   'P 1'
#
loop_
_entity.id
_entity.type
_entity.pdbx_description
1 polymer ?
#
loop_
_entity_poly.entity_id
_entity_poly.type
_entity_poly.pdbx_seq_one_letter_code
_entity_poly.pdbx_strand_id
1 'polypeptide(L)'
;RVTTERNAVERFMMEFASYEKHTVRDTETGECTVQLRYDKQDETELLIQLLSFGPVLEIIGPPDFRAQAAARVNRQFQLLGGTAHPEDP
;
A
#
# COMPACT_ATOMS: atom_id res chain seq x y z
N ARG A 1 -3.08 -5.48 2.28
CA ARG A 1 -3.06 -5.88 3.70
C ARG A 1 -2.53 -4.71 4.50
N VAL A 2 -3.13 -4.42 5.65
CA VAL A 2 -2.81 -3.30 6.53
C VAL A 2 -2.57 -3.85 7.93
N THR A 3 -1.41 -3.56 8.50
CA THR A 3 -1.02 -4.03 9.84
C THR A 3 -1.70 -3.19 10.92
N THR A 4 -1.71 -3.67 12.16
CA THR A 4 -2.21 -2.89 13.31
C THR A 4 -1.22 -1.83 13.81
N GLU A 5 0.05 -1.92 13.40
CA GLU A 5 1.09 -0.95 13.76
C GLU A 5 0.74 0.49 13.37
N ARG A 6 1.20 1.47 14.17
CA ARG A 6 1.03 2.92 13.92
C ARG A 6 -0.43 3.35 13.69
N ASN A 7 -1.38 2.60 14.24
CA ASN A 7 -2.82 2.77 14.03
C ASN A 7 -3.21 2.76 12.54
N ALA A 8 -2.48 1.99 11.72
CA ALA A 8 -2.63 2.04 10.27
C ALA A 8 -4.01 1.59 9.81
N VAL A 9 -4.63 0.59 10.47
CA VAL A 9 -5.99 0.15 10.14
C VAL A 9 -7.00 1.30 10.27
N GLU A 10 -7.02 2.03 11.38
CA GLU A 10 -7.97 3.12 11.62
C GLU A 10 -7.77 4.25 10.61
N ARG A 11 -6.50 4.66 10.43
CA ARG A 11 -6.13 5.68 9.44
C ARG A 11 -6.51 5.26 8.02
N PHE A 12 -6.31 3.99 7.66
CA PHE A 12 -6.69 3.47 6.35
C PHE A 12 -8.21 3.48 6.16
N MET A 13 -8.97 3.06 7.18
CA MET A 13 -10.43 3.06 7.09
C MET A 13 -11.01 4.47 6.93
N MET A 14 -10.42 5.46 7.61
CA MET A 14 -10.79 6.88 7.49
C MET A 14 -10.40 7.46 6.13
N GLU A 15 -9.15 7.28 5.69
CA GLU A 15 -8.64 7.80 4.41
C GLU A 15 -9.47 7.28 3.23
N PHE A 16 -9.76 5.98 3.22
CA PHE A 16 -10.49 5.33 2.13
C PHE A 16 -11.99 5.21 2.43
N ALA A 17 -12.58 6.08 3.26
CA ALA A 17 -13.99 6.02 3.65
C ALA A 17 -14.98 6.16 2.48
N SER A 18 -14.64 6.98 1.48
CA SER A 18 -15.46 7.25 0.30
C SER A 18 -15.42 6.13 -0.76
N TYR A 19 -14.43 5.25 -0.70
CA TYR A 19 -14.26 4.18 -1.68
C TYR A 19 -15.21 3.02 -1.40
N GLU A 20 -15.77 2.44 -2.46
CA GLU A 20 -16.40 1.13 -2.35
C GLU A 20 -15.33 0.10 -1.98
N LYS A 21 -15.50 -0.55 -0.82
CA LYS A 21 -14.50 -1.44 -0.26
C LYS A 21 -15.08 -2.66 0.43
N HIS A 22 -14.41 -3.80 0.27
CA HIS A 22 -14.65 -5.00 1.04
C HIS A 22 -13.49 -5.22 2.01
N THR A 23 -13.79 -5.42 3.30
CA THR A 23 -12.79 -5.56 4.35
C THR A 23 -12.94 -6.89 5.05
N VAL A 24 -11.84 -7.63 5.16
CA VAL A 24 -11.73 -8.81 6.01
C VAL A 24 -10.72 -8.49 7.12
N ARG A 25 -11.15 -8.66 8.37
CA ARG A 25 -10.28 -8.52 9.54
C ARG A 25 -9.86 -9.90 10.03
N ASP A 26 -8.56 -10.05 10.26
CA ASP A 26 -8.02 -11.18 10.99
C ASP A 26 -8.26 -10.96 12.50
N THR A 27 -8.95 -11.89 13.15
CA THR A 27 -9.32 -11.76 14.57
C THR A 27 -8.18 -12.09 15.53
N GLU A 28 -7.15 -12.79 15.08
CA GLU A 28 -5.99 -13.15 15.90
C GLU A 28 -4.96 -12.02 15.88
N THR A 29 -4.67 -11.46 14.70
CA THR A 29 -3.64 -10.42 14.52
C THR A 29 -4.20 -9.00 14.53
N GLY A 30 -5.51 -8.84 14.26
CA GLY A 30 -6.16 -7.55 14.09
C GLY A 30 -5.90 -6.88 12.73
N GLU A 31 -5.08 -7.48 11.87
CA GLU A 31 -4.77 -6.97 10.54
C GLU A 31 -6.01 -6.93 9.64
N CYS A 32 -5.96 -6.11 8.59
CA CYS A 32 -7.04 -6.01 7.62
C CYS A 32 -6.57 -6.27 6.20
N THR A 33 -7.31 -7.10 5.49
CA THR A 33 -7.23 -7.21 4.03
C THR A 33 -8.39 -6.44 3.43
N VAL A 34 -8.08 -5.42 2.64
CA VAL A 34 -9.07 -4.56 2.01
C VAL A 34 -8.97 -4.67 0.49
N GLN A 35 -10.11 -4.86 -0.15
CA GLN A 35 -10.28 -4.76 -1.59
C GLN A 35 -10.97 -3.43 -1.88
N LEU A 36 -10.31 -2.54 -2.63
CA LEU A 36 -10.84 -1.24 -3.04
C LEU A 36 -11.30 -1.32 -4.50
N ARG A 37 -12.46 -0.75 -4.80
CA ARG A 37 -12.85 -0.43 -6.18
C ARG A 37 -12.56 1.03 -6.44
N TYR A 38 -11.95 1.32 -7.59
CA TYR A 38 -11.55 2.66 -8.01
C TYR A 38 -11.67 2.79 -9.53
N ASP A 39 -11.87 4.02 -10.00
CA ASP A 39 -11.85 4.32 -11.42
C ASP A 39 -10.41 4.42 -11.91
N LYS A 40 -10.14 3.90 -13.11
CA LYS A 40 -8.78 3.87 -13.69
C LYS A 40 -8.15 5.26 -13.82
N GLN A 41 -8.95 6.31 -13.91
CA GLN A 41 -8.47 7.70 -13.96
C GLN A 41 -7.79 8.13 -12.66
N ASP A 42 -8.20 7.55 -11.52
CA ASP A 42 -7.70 7.86 -10.18
C ASP A 42 -6.56 6.92 -9.74
N GLU A 43 -6.15 5.96 -10.58
CA GLU A 43 -5.15 4.94 -10.25
C GLU A 43 -3.84 5.53 -9.71
N THR A 44 -3.41 6.67 -10.26
CA THR A 44 -2.19 7.35 -9.83
C THR A 44 -2.35 8.00 -8.45
N GLU A 45 -3.48 8.64 -8.18
CA GLU A 45 -3.78 9.29 -6.90
C GLU A 45 -3.89 8.24 -5.80
N LEU A 46 -4.65 7.18 -6.05
CA LEU A 46 -4.77 6.03 -5.15
C LEU A 46 -3.41 5.45 -4.80
N LEU A 47 -2.53 5.30 -5.80
CA LEU A 47 -1.21 4.75 -5.57
C LEU A 47 -0.34 5.68 -4.70
N ILE A 48 -0.42 7.00 -4.87
CA ILE A 48 0.27 7.96 -4.00
C ILE A 48 -0.26 7.86 -2.57
N GLN A 49 -1.59 7.81 -2.39
CA GLN A 49 -2.22 7.66 -1.08
C GLN A 49 -1.78 6.36 -0.40
N LEU A 50 -1.76 5.23 -1.11
CA LEU A 50 -1.31 3.95 -0.56
C LEU A 50 0.17 3.98 -0.17
N LEU A 51 1.04 4.56 -0.99
CA LEU A 51 2.47 4.69 -0.67
C LEU A 51 2.72 5.59 0.55
N SER A 52 1.83 6.55 0.84
CA SER A 52 1.94 7.40 2.04
C SER A 52 1.82 6.63 3.36
N PHE A 53 1.26 5.42 3.35
CA PHE A 53 1.23 4.54 4.51
C PHE A 53 2.60 3.93 4.81
N GLY A 54 3.48 3.81 3.81
CA GLY A 54 4.79 3.20 3.99
C GLY A 54 4.71 1.72 4.39
N PRO A 55 5.57 1.22 5.29
CA PRO A 55 5.77 -0.22 5.50
C PRO A 55 4.61 -0.94 6.21
N VAL A 56 3.66 -0.22 6.80
CA VAL A 56 2.48 -0.79 7.47
C VAL A 56 1.38 -1.22 6.48
N LEU A 57 1.61 -1.00 5.18
CA LEU A 57 0.71 -1.37 4.12
C LEU A 57 1.43 -2.22 3.07
N GLU A 58 0.79 -3.32 2.69
CA GLU A 58 1.25 -4.20 1.62
C GLU A 58 0.19 -4.28 0.51
N ILE A 59 0.60 -3.99 -0.72
CA ILE A 59 -0.22 -4.16 -1.92
C ILE A 59 -0.08 -5.60 -2.41
N ILE A 60 -1.17 -6.38 -2.28
CA ILE A 60 -1.21 -7.79 -2.69
C ILE A 60 -1.44 -7.93 -4.19
N GLY A 61 -2.28 -7.07 -4.78
CA GLY A 61 -2.56 -7.08 -6.20
C GLY A 61 -3.49 -5.93 -6.63
N PRO A 62 -3.79 -5.82 -7.94
CA PRO A 62 -3.33 -6.71 -9.02
C PRO A 62 -1.81 -6.59 -9.30
N PRO A 63 -1.17 -7.59 -9.95
CA PRO A 63 0.29 -7.64 -10.14
C PRO A 63 0.87 -6.39 -10.80
N ASP A 64 0.21 -5.84 -11.82
CA ASP A 64 0.67 -4.65 -12.52
C ASP A 64 0.66 -3.42 -11.59
N PHE A 65 -0.40 -3.25 -10.80
CA PHE A 65 -0.50 -2.17 -9.82
C PHE A 65 0.56 -2.30 -8.73
N ARG A 66 0.83 -3.53 -8.26
CA ARG A 66 1.93 -3.81 -7.32
C ARG A 66 3.29 -3.47 -7.93
N ALA A 67 3.53 -3.80 -9.19
CA ALA A 67 4.76 -3.47 -9.90
C ALA A 67 4.97 -1.95 -10.02
N GLN A 68 3.90 -1.20 -10.30
CA GLN A 68 3.94 0.26 -10.30
C GLN A 68 4.31 0.86 -8.93
N ALA A 69 3.83 0.27 -7.83
CA ALA A 69 4.19 0.68 -6.48
C ALA A 69 5.67 0.42 -6.19
N ALA A 70 6.15 -0.79 -6.49
CA ALA A 70 7.54 -1.18 -6.29
C ALA A 70 8.50 -0.28 -7.10
N ALA A 71 8.16 0.04 -8.36
CA ALA A 71 8.96 0.93 -9.19
C ALA A 71 9.09 2.34 -8.57
N ARG A 72 8.00 2.88 -7.98
CA ARG A 72 8.02 4.18 -7.31
C ARG A 72 8.88 4.15 -6.04
N VAL A 73 8.75 3.12 -5.20
CA VAL A 73 9.56 2.96 -3.98
C VAL A 73 11.05 2.83 -4.33
N ASN A 74 11.38 2.00 -5.33
CA ASN A 74 12.77 1.84 -5.78
C ASN A 74 13.35 3.17 -6.30
N ARG A 75 12.56 3.96 -7.04
CA ARG A 75 12.99 5.27 -7.50
C ARG A 75 13.24 6.23 -6.32
N GLN A 76 12.35 6.24 -5.33
CA GLN A 76 12.53 7.04 -4.11
C GLN A 76 13.81 6.64 -3.38
N PHE A 77 14.07 5.33 -3.25
CA PHE A 77 15.28 4.80 -2.63
C PHE A 77 16.55 5.25 -3.36
N GLN A 78 16.59 5.13 -4.70
CA GLN A 78 17.73 5.57 -5.51
C GLN A 78 18.01 7.07 -5.36
N LEU A 79 16.96 7.90 -5.33
CA LEU A 79 17.10 9.36 -5.17
C LEU A 79 17.59 9.76 -3.77
N LEU A 80 17.30 8.95 -2.74
CA LEU A 80 17.74 9.17 -1.36
C LEU A 80 19.18 8.67 -1.10
N GLY A 81 19.92 8.27 -2.14
CA GLY A 81 21.29 7.77 -2.02
C GLY A 81 21.39 6.30 -1.64
N GLY A 82 20.27 5.56 -1.68
CA GLY A 82 20.26 4.12 -1.59
C GLY A 82 20.90 3.52 -2.84
N THR A 83 22.20 3.25 -2.82
CA THR A 83 22.80 2.34 -3.78
C THR A 83 22.22 0.96 -3.50
N ALA A 84 21.21 0.54 -4.27
CA ALA A 84 20.84 -0.87 -4.32
C ALA A 84 22.08 -1.60 -4.87
N HIS A 85 22.85 -2.22 -3.98
CA HIS A 85 23.93 -3.08 -4.39
C HIS A 85 23.31 -4.28 -5.10
N PRO A 86 23.82 -4.70 -6.26
CA PRO A 86 23.31 -5.86 -7.01
C PRO A 86 23.57 -7.21 -6.30
N GLU A 87 23.88 -7.22 -5.00
CA GLU A 87 24.31 -8.40 -4.23
C GLU A 87 23.53 -8.61 -2.92
N ASP A 88 22.29 -8.14 -2.81
CA ASP A 88 21.40 -8.68 -1.77
C ASP A 88 20.79 -10.02 -2.23
N PRO A 89 20.93 -11.11 -1.47
CA PRO A 89 20.61 -12.49 -1.87
C PRO A 89 19.11 -12.80 -2.00
#